data_AF-A0A0F3RI71-F1
#
_entry.id   AF-A0A0F3RI71-F1
#
_cell.length_a   1.000
_cell.length_b   1.000
_cell.length_c   1.000
_cell.angle_alpha   90.00
_cell.angle_beta   90.00
_cell.angle_gamma   90.00
#
_symmetry.space_group_name_H-M   'P 1'
#
loop_
_entity.id
_entity.type
_entity.pdbx_description
1 polymer ?
#
loop_
_entity_poly.entity_id
_entity_poly.type
_entity_poly.pdbx_seq_one_letter_code
_entity_poly.pdbx_strand_id
1 'polypeptide(L)' 'MMLRMYLRFAESMNFKTEVVYLLDGEEAGVKSASVKICGHNAYGWFKTESGVHRLVRNSP' A
#
# COMPACT_ATOMS: atom_id res chain seq x y z
N MET A 1 3.88 -3.59 6.39
CA MET A 1 4.19 -2.18 6.75
C MET A 1 3.76 -1.21 5.64
N MET A 2 4.23 -1.40 4.40
CA MET A 2 3.89 -0.53 3.26
C MET A 2 2.40 -0.44 2.94
N LEU A 3 1.68 -1.57 2.94
CA LEU A 3 0.22 -1.57 2.70
C LEU A 3 -0.53 -0.59 3.63
N ARG A 4 -0.19 -0.60 4.91
CA ARG A 4 -0.80 0.30 5.91
C ARG A 4 -0.46 1.77 5.65
N MET A 5 0.74 2.06 5.15
CA MET A 5 1.15 3.43 4.80
C MET A 5 0.26 3.98 3.69
N TYR A 6 0.08 3.22 2.60
CA TYR A 6 -0.75 3.65 1.47
C TYR A 6 -2.24 3.73 1.80
N LEU A 7 -2.77 2.79 2.58
CA LEU A 7 -4.17 2.83 3.00
C LEU A 7 -4.47 4.08 3.85
N ARG A 8 -3.59 4.42 4.80
CA ARG A 8 -3.74 5.64 5.61
C ARG A 8 -3.60 6.91 4.80
N PHE A 9 -2.67 6.95 3.86
CA PHE A 9 -2.52 8.07 2.94
C PHE A 9 -3.78 8.26 2.09
N ALA A 10 -4.30 7.18 1.51
CA ALA A 10 -5.56 7.21 0.75
C ALA A 10 -6.76 7.65 1.60
N GLU A 11 -6.87 7.17 2.84
CA GLU A 11 -7.91 7.58 3.79
C GLU A 11 -7.81 9.08 4.12
N SER A 12 -6.60 9.61 4.35
CA SER A 12 -6.38 11.04 4.60
C SER A 12 -6.72 11.96 3.43
N MET A 13 -6.74 11.43 2.20
CA MET A 13 -7.17 12.15 0.99
C MET A 13 -8.63 11.86 0.62
N ASN A 14 -9.38 11.20 1.49
CA ASN A 14 -10.76 10.76 1.26
C ASN A 14 -10.93 9.88 0.00
N PHE A 15 -9.91 9.10 -0.35
CA PHE A 15 -10.02 8.12 -1.43
C PHE A 15 -10.74 6.86 -0.93
N LYS A 16 -11.58 6.29 -1.79
CA LYS A 16 -12.20 4.99 -1.54
C LYS A 16 -11.19 3.89 -1.84
N THR A 17 -10.83 3.11 -0.84
CA THR A 17 -9.89 1.98 -0.98
C THR A 17 -10.61 0.64 -0.92
N GLU A 18 -10.24 -0.30 -1.78
CA GLU A 18 -10.75 -1.67 -1.81
C GLU A 18 -9.57 -2.64 -1.94
N VAL A 19 -9.43 -3.58 -1.01
CA VAL A 19 -8.40 -4.61 -1.08
C VAL A 19 -8.91 -5.71 -2.02
N VAL A 20 -8.32 -5.82 -3.21
CA VAL A 20 -8.71 -6.78 -4.24
C VAL A 20 -8.07 -8.14 -3.99
N TYR A 21 -6.83 -8.12 -3.49
CA TYR A 21 -6.06 -9.33 -3.23
C TYR A 21 -5.13 -9.08 -2.05
N LEU A 22 -5.04 -10.06 -1.15
CA LEU A 22 -4.10 -10.07 -0.05
C LEU A 22 -3.58 -11.50 0.10
N LEU A 23 -2.26 -11.65 0.08
CA LEU A 23 -1.57 -12.89 0.35
C LEU A 23 -0.65 -12.70 1.54
N ASP A 24 -0.96 -13.37 2.63
CA ASP A 24 -0.16 -13.32 3.85
C ASP A 24 1.19 -14.04 3.66
N GLY A 25 2.20 -13.60 4.41
CA GLY A 25 3.47 -14.32 4.51
C GLY A 25 3.34 -15.58 5.38
N GLU A 26 4.21 -16.57 5.15
CA GLU A 26 4.14 -17.86 5.85
C GLU A 26 4.42 -17.72 7.36
N GLU A 27 5.34 -16.85 7.77
CA GLU A 27 5.64 -16.60 9.19
C GLU A 27 5.20 -15.22 9.67
N ALA A 28 5.46 -14.17 8.89
CA ALA A 28 5.08 -12.81 9.24
C ALA A 28 4.91 -11.89 8.02
N GLY A 29 3.98 -10.95 8.14
CA GLY A 29 3.77 -9.90 7.14
C GLY A 29 2.91 -10.34 5.96
N VAL A 30 3.08 -9.64 4.83
CA VAL A 30 2.27 -9.80 3.62
C VAL A 30 3.22 -10.07 2.46
N LYS A 31 3.00 -11.18 1.74
CA LYS A 31 3.80 -11.57 0.57
C LYS A 31 3.42 -10.78 -0.67
N SER A 32 2.12 -10.56 -0.90
CA SER A 32 1.61 -9.77 -2.01
C SER A 32 0.28 -9.12 -1.65
N ALA A 33 0.03 -7.92 -2.16
CA ALA A 33 -1.23 -7.22 -1.97
C ALA A 33 -1.57 -6.39 -3.21
N SER A 34 -2.84 -6.41 -3.61
CA SER A 34 -3.40 -5.55 -4.65
C SER A 34 -4.54 -4.74 -4.07
N VAL A 35 -4.43 -3.42 -4.17
CA VAL A 35 -5.43 -2.47 -3.66
C VAL A 35 -5.91 -1.59 -4.80
N LYS A 36 -7.23 -1.47 -4.92
CA LYS A 36 -7.88 -0.52 -5.82
C LYS A 36 -8.15 0.77 -5.05
N ILE A 37 -7.66 1.89 -5.59
CA ILE A 37 -7.86 3.21 -5.02
C ILE A 37 -8.71 4.02 -6.00
N CYS A 38 -9.88 4.45 -5.55
CA CYS A 38 -10.85 5.22 -6.31
C CYS A 38 -10.97 6.63 -5.74
N GLY A 39 -10.64 7.63 -6.55
CA GLY A 39 -10.70 9.04 -6.15
C GLY A 39 -10.33 9.94 -7.32
N HIS A 40 -10.58 11.24 -7.17
CA HIS A 40 -10.20 12.22 -8.19
C HIS A 40 -8.67 12.26 -8.34
N ASN A 41 -8.17 12.08 -9.57
CA ASN A 41 -6.75 12.05 -9.90
C ASN A 41 -5.91 11.05 -9.08
N ALA A 42 -6.50 9.97 -8.56
CA ALA A 42 -5.80 8.99 -7.72
C ALA A 42 -4.50 8.50 -8.37
N TYR A 43 -4.54 8.11 -9.66
CA TYR A 43 -3.34 7.66 -10.37
C TYR A 43 -2.22 8.71 -10.41
N GLY A 44 -2.55 10.00 -10.55
CA GLY A 44 -1.56 11.07 -10.58
C GLY A 44 -0.75 11.16 -9.28
N TRP A 45 -1.42 10.98 -8.14
CA TRP A 45 -0.78 10.97 -6.81
C TRP A 45 0.13 9.74 -6.61
N PHE A 46 -0.27 8.57 -7.10
CA PHE A 46 0.50 7.33 -6.90
C PHE A 46 1.51 7.02 -7.99
N LYS A 47 1.50 7.74 -9.12
CA LYS A 47 2.39 7.48 -10.26
C LYS A 47 3.87 7.50 -9.86
N THR A 48 4.26 8.41 -8.97
CA THR A 48 5.64 8.57 -8.50
C THR A 48 6.07 7.55 -7.46
N GLU A 49 5.13 6.77 -6.91
CA GLU A 49 5.40 5.74 -5.90
C GLU A 49 5.83 4.40 -6.50
N SER A 50 5.79 4.28 -7.83
CA SER A 50 6.22 3.08 -8.55
C SER A 50 7.74 2.89 -8.40
N GLY A 51 8.13 1.83 -7.69
CA GLY A 51 9.54 1.51 -7.49
C GLY A 51 9.76 0.52 -6.36
N VAL A 52 11.03 0.26 -6.04
CA VAL A 52 11.45 -0.58 -4.93
C VAL A 52 11.72 0.29 -3.71
N HIS A 53 11.02 0.02 -2.61
CA HIS A 53 11.15 0.76 -1.36
C HIS A 53 12.06 -0.03 -0.41
N ARG A 54 13.21 0.55 -0.03
CA ARG A 54 14.20 -0.11 0.84
C ARG A 54 13.92 0.23 2.32
N LEU A 55 13.88 -0.80 3.17
CA LEU A 55 13.81 -0.66 4.63
C LEU A 55 15.14 -1.08 5.27
N VAL A 56 15.73 -0.22 6.08
CA VAL A 56 16.90 -0.52 6.91
C VAL A 56 16.54 -0.27 8.36
N ARG A 57 16.48 -1.35 9.16
CA ARG A 57 16.24 -1.31 10.61
C ARG A 57 16.79 -2.58 11.24
N ASN A 58 16.99 -2.57 12.56
CA ASN A 58 17.22 -3.82 13.29
C ASN A 58 15.92 -4.64 13.30
N SER A 59 16.01 -5.91 12.90
CA SER A 59 14.87 -6.81 12.97
C SER A 59 14.46 -6.98 14.43
N PRO A 60 13.14 -6.96 14.74
CA PRO A 60 12.65 -7.48 16.00
C PRO A 60 12.93 -8.98 16.10
#